data_AF-A0A8H7A865-F1
#
_entry.id   AF-A0A8H7A865-F1
#
_cell.length_a   1.000
_cell.length_b   1.000
_cell.length_c   1.000
_cell.angle_alpha   90.00
_cell.angle_beta   90.00
_cell.angle_gamma   90.00
#
_symmetry.space_group_name_H-M   'P 1'
#
loop_
_entity.id
_entity.type
_entity.pdbx_description
1 polymer ?
#
loop_
_entity_poly.entity_id
_entity_poly.type
_entity_poly.pdbx_seq_one_letter_code
_entity_poly.pdbx_strand_id
1 'polypeptide(L)'
;MTTLVLSACERRGKISGTHGEIQYDSKNVRIYKFDKFLQPEAAKIFTPPKVAGGQGGGDGGLMNSFSKAVEAVINGELSVDQAQAKYVGCTLKEAFMSHAMVFAAEETRLGKKIVDFQDWWAKLEQQLRSH
;
A
#
# COMPACT_ATOMS: atom_id res chain seq x y z
N MET A 1 -20.56 24.73 3.89
CA MET A 1 -19.17 25.24 3.76
C MET A 1 -18.49 24.36 2.73
N THR A 2 -18.43 24.84 1.49
CA THR A 2 -17.89 24.11 0.34
C THR A 2 -16.41 24.42 0.27
N THR A 3 -15.56 23.44 0.54
CA THR A 3 -14.13 23.56 0.25
C THR A 3 -13.80 22.55 -0.85
N LEU A 4 -13.78 23.05 -2.09
CA LEU A 4 -13.05 22.44 -3.18
C LEU A 4 -11.56 22.38 -2.77
N VAL A 5 -11.03 21.18 -2.53
CA VAL A 5 -9.58 20.97 -2.54
C VAL A 5 -9.20 20.48 -3.93
N LEU A 6 -8.84 21.41 -4.81
CA LEU A 6 -8.21 21.15 -6.12
C LEU A 6 -6.77 20.60 -5.98
N SER A 7 -6.54 19.70 -5.02
CA SER A 7 -5.29 18.96 -4.86
C SER A 7 -5.57 17.46 -4.65
N ALA A 8 -6.50 16.92 -5.44
CA ALA A 8 -6.86 15.50 -5.43
C ALA A 8 -5.87 14.59 -6.20
N CYS A 9 -4.69 15.10 -6.62
CA CYS A 9 -3.83 14.37 -7.55
C CYS A 9 -2.45 13.99 -6.99
N GLU A 10 -2.08 14.44 -5.78
CA GLU A 10 -0.80 14.06 -5.18
C GLU A 10 -1.01 12.98 -4.13
N ARG A 11 -0.61 11.75 -4.45
CA ARG A 11 -0.44 10.70 -3.45
C ARG A 11 0.65 11.16 -2.48
N ARG A 12 0.31 11.20 -1.19
CA ARG A 12 1.23 11.53 -0.10
C ARG A 12 0.99 10.58 1.06
N GLY A 13 2.03 10.36 1.85
CA GLY A 13 1.92 9.56 3.05
C GLY A 13 3.05 9.84 4.03
N LYS A 14 2.84 9.38 5.26
CA LYS A 14 3.75 9.60 6.38
C LYS A 14 3.77 8.36 7.25
N ILE A 15 4.96 7.83 7.49
CA ILE A 15 5.21 6.68 8.35
C ILE A 15 6.12 7.18 9.47
N SER A 16 5.56 7.30 10.67
CA SER A 16 6.30 7.78 11.85
C SER A 16 6.73 6.58 12.70
N GLY A 17 8.01 6.53 13.05
CA GLY A 17 8.58 5.53 13.95
C GLY A 17 9.29 6.21 15.13
N THR A 18 9.79 5.41 16.08
CA THR A 18 10.45 5.92 17.29
C THR A 18 11.80 6.60 17.02
N HIS A 19 12.43 6.32 15.88
CA HIS A 19 13.76 6.82 15.51
C HIS A 19 13.74 7.84 14.36
N GLY A 20 12.57 8.16 13.83
CA GLY A 20 12.46 8.96 12.63
C GLY A 20 11.11 8.88 11.95
N GLU A 21 11.03 9.53 10.79
CA GLU A 21 9.82 9.59 9.99
C GLU A 21 10.17 9.50 8.51
N ILE A 22 9.37 8.74 7.76
CA ILE A 22 9.42 8.69 6.31
C ILE A 22 8.19 9.42 5.79
N GLN A 23 8.40 10.46 5.00
CA GLN A 23 7.35 11.15 4.26
C GLN A 23 7.54 10.90 2.78
N TYR A 24 6.45 10.80 2.03
CA TYR A 24 6.54 10.77 0.58
C TYR A 24 5.43 11.61 -0.05
N ASP A 25 5.74 12.13 -1.24
CA ASP A 25 4.78 12.68 -2.18
C ASP A 25 4.94 11.98 -3.55
N SER A 26 4.24 12.47 -4.58
CA SER A 26 4.28 11.85 -5.91
C SER A 26 5.61 12.02 -6.65
N LYS A 27 6.60 12.70 -6.05
CA LYS A 27 7.90 13.04 -6.65
C LYS A 27 9.08 12.63 -5.78
N ASN A 28 8.94 12.71 -4.46
CA ASN A 28 10.06 12.57 -3.53
C ASN A 28 9.69 11.70 -2.34
N VAL A 29 10.68 10.96 -1.84
CA VAL A 29 10.67 10.31 -0.52
C VAL A 29 11.67 11.06 0.36
N ARG A 30 11.23 11.49 1.55
CA ARG A 30 12.00 12.24 2.54
C ARG A 30 12.16 11.38 3.79
N ILE A 31 13.40 11.21 4.24
CA ILE A 31 13.71 10.46 5.46
C ILE A 31 14.25 11.43 6.51
N TYR A 32 13.55 11.49 7.64
CA TYR A 32 13.91 12.24 8.83
C TYR A 32 14.43 11.27 9.89
N LYS A 33 15.57 11.57 10.50
CA LYS A 33 16.07 10.87 11.68
C LYS A 33 15.88 11.78 12.89
N PHE A 34 15.36 11.21 13.96
CA PHE A 34 15.24 11.92 15.23
C PHE A 34 16.38 11.43 16.12
N ASP A 35 17.56 12.03 15.99
CA ASP A 35 18.57 11.89 17.05
C ASP A 35 18.18 12.82 18.22
N LYS A 36 18.57 12.44 19.44
CA LYS A 36 18.14 13.14 20.66
C LYS A 36 18.82 14.50 20.87
N PHE A 37 19.76 14.93 20.03
CA PHE A 37 20.69 16.00 20.42
C PHE A 37 21.18 16.98 19.36
N LEU A 38 20.90 16.83 18.07
CA LEU A 38 21.35 17.78 17.07
C LEU A 38 20.18 18.20 16.17
N GLN A 39 20.28 19.45 15.70
CA GLN A 39 19.29 20.15 14.88
C GLN A 39 18.66 19.22 13.83
N PRO A 40 17.37 19.37 13.49
CA PRO A 40 16.72 18.49 12.51
C PRO A 40 17.59 18.42 11.25
N GLU A 41 18.25 17.29 11.06
CA GLU A 41 19.11 17.06 9.91
C GLU A 41 18.27 17.32 8.66
N ALA A 42 18.85 18.00 7.66
CA ALA A 42 18.18 18.17 6.37
C ALA A 42 17.76 16.79 5.87
N ALA A 43 16.44 16.58 5.68
CA ALA A 43 15.90 15.28 5.33
C ALA A 43 16.66 14.69 4.13
N LYS A 44 17.03 13.41 4.19
CA LYS A 44 17.58 12.76 3.00
C LYS A 44 16.47 12.63 1.97
N ILE A 45 16.62 13.30 0.83
CA ILE A 45 15.64 13.32 -0.25
C ILE A 45 16.05 12.30 -1.32
N PHE A 46 15.12 11.41 -1.67
CA PHE A 46 15.24 10.50 -2.80
C PHE A 46 14.18 10.87 -3.84
N THR A 47 14.61 11.03 -5.09
CA THR A 47 13.71 11.27 -6.23
C THR A 47 13.77 10.03 -7.13
N PRO A 48 12.70 9.21 -7.17
CA PRO A 48 12.67 8.04 -8.04
C PRO A 48 12.83 8.45 -9.51
N PRO A 49 13.57 7.67 -10.33
CA PRO A 49 13.68 7.94 -11.75
C PRO A 49 12.30 7.88 -12.42
N LYS A 50 11.99 8.87 -13.25
CA LYS A 50 10.76 8.89 -14.04
C LYS A 50 10.87 7.86 -15.15
N VAL A 51 10.04 6.84 -15.12
CA VAL A 51 9.91 5.86 -16.21
C VAL A 51 8.86 6.40 -17.19
N ALA A 52 9.13 6.36 -18.50
CA ALA A 52 8.18 6.83 -19.51
C ALA A 52 6.95 5.89 -19.58
N GLY A 53 5.74 6.47 -19.52
CA GLY A 53 4.47 5.73 -19.56
C GLY A 53 3.47 6.20 -18.49
N GLY A 54 2.18 5.86 -18.68
CA GLY A 54 1.04 6.30 -17.84
C GLY A 54 1.26 6.22 -16.32
N GLN A 55 0.63 7.15 -15.59
CA GLN A 55 0.68 7.28 -14.13
C GLN A 55 2.11 7.27 -13.51
N GLY A 56 3.12 7.77 -14.23
CA GLY A 56 4.50 7.85 -13.71
C GLY A 56 5.26 6.51 -13.71
N GLY A 57 4.84 5.54 -14.54
CA GLY A 57 5.48 4.24 -14.67
C GLY A 57 4.93 3.12 -13.77
N GLY A 58 3.91 3.42 -12.95
CA GLY A 58 3.30 2.46 -12.05
C GLY A 58 2.64 1.28 -12.77
N ASP A 59 1.82 1.56 -13.79
CA ASP A 59 1.09 0.53 -14.54
C ASP A 59 2.05 -0.42 -15.29
N GLY A 60 3.10 0.15 -15.91
CA GLY A 60 4.15 -0.64 -16.56
C GLY A 60 4.92 -1.51 -15.57
N GLY A 61 5.19 -1.00 -14.37
CA GLY A 61 5.79 -1.77 -13.28
C GLY A 61 4.91 -2.95 -12.85
N LEU A 62 3.61 -2.72 -12.64
CA LEU A 62 2.66 -3.76 -12.27
C LEU A 62 2.54 -4.86 -13.34
N MET A 63 2.42 -4.47 -14.62
CA MET A 63 2.36 -5.44 -15.72
C MET A 63 3.64 -6.27 -15.82
N ASN A 64 4.81 -5.64 -15.71
CA ASN A 64 6.08 -6.34 -15.72
C ASN A 64 6.22 -7.31 -14.53
N SER A 65 5.82 -6.86 -13.33
CA SER A 65 5.78 -7.70 -12.13
C SER A 65 4.88 -8.92 -12.31
N PHE A 66 3.68 -8.73 -12.88
CA PHE A 66 2.77 -9.83 -13.17
C PHE A 66 3.36 -10.82 -14.18
N SER A 67 3.89 -10.34 -15.31
CA SER A 67 4.50 -11.19 -16.33
C SER A 67 5.65 -12.03 -15.77
N LYS A 68 6.52 -11.43 -14.94
CA LYS A 68 7.62 -12.17 -14.27
C LYS A 68 7.12 -13.24 -13.31
N ALA A 69 6.04 -12.96 -12.58
CA ALA A 69 5.43 -13.95 -11.70
C ALA A 69 4.92 -15.15 -12.49
N VAL A 70 4.22 -14.91 -13.61
CA VAL A 70 3.69 -15.95 -14.48
C VAL A 70 4.81 -16.78 -15.11
N GLU A 71 5.85 -16.12 -15.64
CA GLU A 71 7.01 -16.79 -16.23
C GLU A 71 7.70 -17.74 -15.25
N ALA A 72 7.99 -17.28 -14.02
CA ALA A 72 8.63 -18.09 -12.99
C ALA A 72 7.82 -19.34 -12.61
N VAL A 73 6.47 -19.24 -12.62
CA VAL A 73 5.58 -20.37 -12.34
C VAL A 73 5.55 -21.34 -13.52
N ILE A 74 5.42 -20.84 -14.75
CA ILE A 74 5.38 -21.69 -15.96
C ILE A 74 6.69 -22.46 -16.14
N ASN A 75 7.82 -21.83 -15.84
CA ASN A 75 9.14 -22.46 -15.92
C ASN A 75 9.42 -23.42 -14.74
N GLY A 76 8.52 -23.52 -13.76
CA GLY A 76 8.68 -24.39 -12.58
C GLY A 76 9.71 -23.91 -11.58
N GLU A 77 10.13 -22.63 -11.64
CA GLU A 77 11.14 -22.05 -10.74
C GLU A 77 10.58 -21.75 -9.36
N LEU A 78 9.32 -21.31 -9.28
CA LEU A 78 8.64 -20.91 -8.06
C LEU A 78 7.21 -21.44 -8.02
N SER A 79 6.69 -21.69 -6.81
CA SER A 79 5.26 -21.86 -6.62
C SER A 79 4.51 -20.55 -6.88
N VAL A 80 3.19 -20.63 -7.08
CA VAL A 80 2.31 -19.45 -7.26
C VAL A 80 2.49 -18.46 -6.11
N ASP A 81 2.45 -18.93 -4.86
CA ASP A 81 2.57 -18.08 -3.68
C ASP A 81 3.93 -17.38 -3.60
N GLN A 82 5.01 -18.11 -3.92
CA GLN A 82 6.37 -17.56 -3.94
C GLN A 82 6.53 -16.49 -5.04
N ALA A 83 5.97 -16.74 -6.23
CA ALA A 83 6.02 -15.81 -7.35
C ALA A 83 5.22 -14.53 -7.05
N GLN A 84 4.02 -14.65 -6.45
CA GLN A 84 3.22 -13.51 -6.00
C GLN A 84 3.96 -12.65 -4.99
N ALA A 85 4.49 -13.27 -3.93
CA ALA A 85 5.24 -12.55 -2.89
C ALA A 85 6.49 -11.84 -3.46
N LYS A 86 7.22 -12.50 -4.36
CA LYS A 86 8.47 -11.99 -4.92
C LYS A 86 8.28 -10.87 -5.94
N TYR A 87 7.34 -11.04 -6.89
CA TYR A 87 7.24 -10.14 -8.05
C TYR A 87 6.07 -9.17 -7.95
N VAL A 88 4.92 -9.62 -7.45
CA VAL A 88 3.70 -8.78 -7.33
C VAL A 88 3.73 -7.96 -6.05
N GLY A 89 4.31 -8.50 -4.98
CA GLY A 89 4.47 -7.81 -3.70
C GLY A 89 3.23 -7.89 -2.79
N CYS A 90 2.24 -8.69 -3.17
CA CYS A 90 1.13 -9.08 -2.30
C CYS A 90 0.53 -10.42 -2.77
N THR A 91 -0.13 -11.09 -1.84
CA THR A 91 -0.94 -12.29 -2.07
C THR A 91 -2.37 -11.90 -2.46
N LEU A 92 -3.12 -12.85 -3.03
CA LEU A 92 -4.55 -12.67 -3.30
C LEU A 92 -5.33 -12.33 -2.02
N LYS A 93 -4.98 -12.97 -0.88
CA LYS A 93 -5.62 -12.70 0.41
C LYS A 93 -5.38 -11.25 0.85
N GLU A 94 -4.17 -10.73 0.74
CA GLU A 94 -3.86 -9.33 1.07
C GLU A 94 -4.58 -8.34 0.16
N ALA A 95 -4.62 -8.62 -1.15
CA ALA A 95 -5.37 -7.81 -2.11
C ALA A 95 -6.86 -7.77 -1.75
N PHE A 96 -7.46 -8.93 -1.43
CA PHE A 96 -8.86 -9.02 -1.03
C PHE A 96 -9.13 -8.34 0.33
N MET A 97 -8.26 -8.54 1.32
CA MET A 97 -8.34 -7.88 2.64
C MET A 97 -8.34 -6.34 2.51
N SER A 98 -7.54 -5.78 1.61
CA SER A 98 -7.50 -4.32 1.40
C SER A 98 -8.84 -3.75 0.88
N HIS A 99 -9.56 -4.52 0.06
CA HIS A 99 -10.90 -4.16 -0.39
C HIS A 99 -11.95 -4.39 0.70
N ALA A 100 -11.82 -5.47 1.46
CA ALA A 100 -12.71 -5.79 2.57
C ALA A 100 -12.70 -4.70 3.66
N MET A 101 -11.54 -4.07 3.89
CA MET A 101 -11.40 -2.93 4.81
C MET A 101 -12.36 -1.78 4.47
N VAL A 102 -12.68 -1.55 3.19
CA VAL A 102 -13.64 -0.51 2.77
C VAL A 102 -15.03 -0.80 3.32
N PHE A 103 -15.45 -2.06 3.36
CA PHE A 103 -16.76 -2.45 3.90
C PHE A 103 -16.79 -2.34 5.43
N ALA A 104 -15.73 -2.72 6.12
CA ALA A 104 -15.61 -2.52 7.57
C ALA A 104 -15.64 -1.02 7.93
N ALA A 105 -14.98 -0.18 7.13
CA ALA A 105 -15.02 1.27 7.29
C ALA A 105 -16.42 1.84 7.02
N GLU A 106 -17.14 1.30 6.04
CA GLU A 106 -18.52 1.70 5.74
C GLU A 106 -19.48 1.33 6.89
N GLU A 107 -19.31 0.15 7.49
CA GLU A 107 -20.08 -0.25 8.69
C GLU A 107 -19.80 0.68 9.87
N THR A 108 -18.53 1.05 10.07
CA THR A 108 -18.09 2.04 11.06
C THR A 108 -18.80 3.39 10.83
N ARG A 109 -18.83 3.85 9.57
CA ARG A 109 -19.44 5.13 9.16
C ARG A 109 -20.95 5.15 9.38
N LEU A 110 -21.65 4.10 8.96
CA LEU A 110 -23.11 4.00 9.08
C LEU A 110 -23.54 3.80 10.54
N GLY A 111 -22.83 2.93 11.27
CA GLY A 111 -23.13 2.60 12.65
C GLY A 111 -22.62 3.61 13.67
N LYS A 112 -21.79 4.58 13.25
CA LYS A 112 -21.08 5.54 14.12
C LYS A 112 -20.38 4.83 15.29
N LYS A 113 -19.77 3.68 15.02
CA LYS A 113 -19.17 2.78 16.00
C LYS A 113 -17.74 2.42 15.60
N ILE A 114 -16.93 2.02 16.56
CA ILE A 114 -15.63 1.41 16.28
C ILE A 114 -15.86 -0.06 15.92
N VAL A 115 -15.23 -0.53 14.85
CA VAL A 115 -15.20 -1.93 14.44
C VAL A 115 -13.78 -2.45 14.61
N ASP A 116 -13.62 -3.56 15.34
CA ASP A 116 -12.38 -4.32 15.35
C ASP A 116 -12.26 -5.10 14.03
N PHE A 117 -11.18 -4.83 13.28
CA PHE A 117 -11.04 -5.39 11.93
C PHE A 117 -10.76 -6.89 11.95
N GLN A 118 -10.03 -7.39 12.94
CA GLN A 118 -9.70 -8.81 13.07
C GLN A 118 -10.96 -9.63 13.33
N ASP A 119 -11.80 -9.18 14.26
CA ASP A 119 -13.08 -9.82 14.56
C ASP A 119 -14.05 -9.73 13.37
N TRP A 120 -14.10 -8.57 12.70
CA TRP A 120 -14.93 -8.36 11.52
C TRP A 120 -14.51 -9.29 10.37
N TRP A 121 -13.21 -9.40 10.13
CA TRP A 121 -12.63 -10.27 9.10
C TRP A 121 -12.91 -11.75 9.38
N ALA A 122 -12.75 -12.20 10.63
CA ALA A 122 -13.03 -13.59 11.00
C ALA A 122 -14.50 -13.98 10.75
N LYS A 123 -15.45 -13.06 11.02
CA LYS A 123 -16.87 -13.26 10.71
C LYS A 123 -17.13 -13.37 9.21
N LEU A 124 -16.49 -12.52 8.40
CA LEU A 124 -16.58 -12.59 6.95
C LEU A 124 -16.03 -13.93 6.42
N GLU A 125 -14.87 -14.38 6.91
CA GLU A 125 -14.30 -15.67 6.51
C GLU A 125 -15.22 -16.84 6.88
N GLN A 126 -15.90 -16.79 8.04
CA GLN A 126 -16.87 -17.80 8.43
C GLN A 126 -18.08 -17.83 7.48
N GLN A 127 -18.62 -16.67 7.11
CA GLN A 127 -19.74 -16.55 6.18
C GLN A 127 -19.41 -17.08 4.79
N LEU A 128 -18.21 -16.78 4.29
CA LEU A 128 -17.74 -17.26 2.98
C LEU A 128 -17.53 -18.78 2.94
N ARG A 129 -17.29 -19.42 4.08
CA ARG A 129 -17.12 -20.89 4.19
C ARG A 129 -18.43 -21.64 4.42
N SER A 130 -19.49 -20.94 4.82
CA SER A 130 -20.82 -21.53 5.03
C SER A 130 -21.67 -21.64 3.76
N HIS A 131 -21.13 -21.22 2.62
CA HIS A 131 -21.72 -21.31 1.28
C HIS A 131 -20.78 -22.11 0.36
#